data_AF-C5MRD9-F1
#
_entry.id   AF-C5MRD9-F1
#
_cell.length_a   1.000
_cell.length_b   1.000
_cell.length_c   1.000
_cell.angle_alpha   90.00
_cell.angle_beta   90.00
_cell.angle_gamma   90.00
#
_symmetry.space_group_name_H-M   'P 1'
#
loop_
_entity.id
_entity.type
_entity.pdbx_description
1 polymer ?
#
loop_
_entity_poly.entity_id
_entity_poly.type
_entity_poly.pdbx_seq_one_letter_code
_entity_poly.pdbx_strand_id
1 'polypeptide(L)' 'SNPEVLNKFSWNVGVPSSYKFLDVYDLDKELLDTIKKPLAVMLLYPLTQKAIDNPIGKVEEKSELYFIRQTIGNA' A
#
# COMPACT_ATOMS: atom_id res chain seq x y z
N SER A 1 -0.91 -2.01 10.10
CA SER A 1 -0.50 -0.76 9.45
C SER A 1 -1.18 0.39 10.15
N ASN A 2 -0.42 1.32 10.75
CA ASN A 2 -0.97 2.50 11.45
C ASN A 2 -0.57 3.76 10.65
N PRO A 3 -1.52 4.56 10.14
CA PRO A 3 -1.22 5.78 9.41
C PRO A 3 -0.36 6.78 10.17
N GLU A 4 -0.46 6.87 11.50
CA GLU A 4 0.36 7.79 12.30
C GLU A 4 1.85 7.48 12.16
N VAL A 5 2.21 6.20 12.29
CA VAL A 5 3.60 5.72 12.14
C VAL A 5 4.10 5.92 10.71
N LEU A 6 3.26 5.60 9.72
CA LEU A 6 3.60 5.72 8.30
C LEU A 6 3.77 7.18 7.86
N ASN A 7 2.90 8.08 8.32
CA ASN A 7 3.00 9.51 8.05
C ASN A 7 4.28 10.10 8.64
N LYS A 8 4.59 9.77 9.90
CA LYS A 8 5.83 10.20 10.54
C LYS A 8 7.06 9.71 9.77
N PHE A 9 7.07 8.45 9.36
CA PHE A 9 8.16 7.89 8.55
C PHE A 9 8.28 8.62 7.21
N SER A 10 7.17 8.79 6.48
CA SER A 10 7.11 9.45 5.17
C SER A 10 7.68 10.87 5.21
N TRP A 11 7.29 11.67 6.21
CA TRP A 11 7.79 13.03 6.36
C TRP A 11 9.28 13.06 6.74
N ASN A 12 9.74 12.11 7.57
CA ASN A 12 11.15 12.00 7.93
C ASN A 12 12.07 11.67 6.74
N VAL A 13 11.55 10.95 5.73
CA VAL A 13 12.29 10.67 4.48
C VAL A 13 12.09 11.75 3.40
N GLY A 14 11.45 12.88 3.74
CA GLY A 14 11.36 14.06 2.90
C GLY A 14 10.12 14.16 2.00
N VAL A 15 9.11 13.30 2.19
CA VAL A 15 7.85 13.41 1.44
C VAL A 15 7.06 14.64 1.92
N PRO A 16 6.52 15.48 1.01
CA PRO A 16 5.72 16.64 1.39
C PRO A 16 4.47 16.27 2.19
N SER A 17 4.10 17.11 3.17
CA SER A 17 2.92 16.92 4.02
C SER A 17 1.58 17.00 3.29
N SER A 18 1.57 17.42 2.02
CA SER A 18 0.41 17.33 1.13
C SER A 18 -0.02 15.89 0.86
N TYR A 19 0.90 14.93 1.02
CA TYR A 19 0.63 13.51 0.96
C TYR A 19 0.54 12.94 2.37
N LYS A 20 -0.50 12.14 2.62
CA LYS A 20 -0.71 11.47 3.89
C LYS A 20 -1.39 10.12 3.71
N PHE A 21 -1.02 9.18 4.56
CA PHE A 21 -1.72 7.92 4.78
C PHE A 21 -2.98 8.19 5.61
N LEU A 22 -4.06 7.50 5.24
CA LEU A 22 -5.36 7.51 5.91
C LEU A 22 -5.79 6.07 6.13
N ASP A 23 -6.58 5.84 7.17
CA ASP A 23 -7.24 4.54 7.36
C ASP A 23 -8.34 4.37 6.32
N VAL A 24 -8.47 3.14 5.82
CA VAL A 24 -9.59 2.70 4.98
C VAL A 24 -10.38 1.71 5.83
N TYR A 25 -11.55 2.13 6.30
CA TYR A 25 -12.39 1.31 7.19
C TYR A 25 -13.13 0.22 6.42
N ASP A 26 -13.52 0.51 5.18
CA ASP A 26 -14.23 -0.42 4.29
C ASP A 26 -13.83 -0.15 2.83
N LEU A 27 -13.93 -1.17 1.99
CA LEU A 27 -13.72 -1.10 0.54
C LEU A 27 -15.03 -0.81 -0.22
N ASP A 28 -16.13 -0.60 0.49
CA ASP A 28 -17.39 -0.15 -0.08
C ASP A 28 -17.24 1.17 -0.86
N LYS A 29 -17.81 1.18 -2.06
CA LYS A 29 -17.68 2.28 -3.02
C LYS A 29 -18.10 3.63 -2.41
N GLU A 30 -19.18 3.65 -1.64
CA GLU A 30 -19.70 4.88 -1.02
C GLU A 30 -18.70 5.48 -0.03
N LEU A 31 -18.02 4.65 0.75
CA LEU A 31 -17.00 5.10 1.69
C LEU A 31 -15.74 5.55 0.95
N LEU A 32 -15.31 4.80 -0.07
CA LEU A 32 -14.14 5.15 -0.88
C LEU A 32 -14.32 6.47 -1.64
N ASP A 33 -15.53 6.77 -2.09
CA ASP A 33 -15.84 8.01 -2.80
C ASP A 33 -15.74 9.26 -1.90
N THR A 34 -15.69 9.09 -0.57
CA THR A 34 -15.42 10.20 0.37
C THR A 34 -13.95 10.64 0.39
N ILE A 35 -13.04 9.82 -0.14
CA ILE A 35 -11.60 10.09 -0.11
C ILE A 35 -11.18 10.87 -1.36
N LYS A 36 -10.43 11.97 -1.18
CA LYS A 36 -9.92 12.80 -2.29
C LYS A 36 -8.91 12.03 -3.15
N LYS A 37 -9.11 12.04 -4.47
CA LYS A 37 -8.26 11.39 -5.48
C LYS A 37 -7.14 12.32 -5.96
N PRO A 38 -5.96 11.83 -6.42
CA PRO A 38 -5.59 10.42 -6.66
C PRO A 38 -5.20 9.63 -5.40
N LEU A 39 -5.35 8.31 -5.47
CA LEU A 39 -5.15 7.40 -4.34
C LEU A 39 -4.15 6.30 -4.68
N ALA A 40 -3.25 6.02 -3.74
CA ALA A 40 -2.48 4.79 -3.68
C ALA A 40 -2.95 3.99 -2.46
N VAL A 41 -3.03 2.67 -2.59
CA VAL A 41 -3.53 1.78 -1.53
C VAL A 41 -2.42 0.85 -1.08
N MET A 42 -2.26 0.73 0.24
CA MET A 42 -1.37 -0.26 0.86
C MET A 42 -2.20 -1.22 1.70
N LEU A 43 -2.19 -2.50 1.33
CA LEU A 43 -2.95 -3.54 1.99
C LEU A 43 -2.00 -4.43 2.81
N LEU A 44 -2.23 -4.53 4.12
CA LEU A 44 -1.59 -5.53 4.95
C LEU A 44 -2.48 -6.78 4.99
N TYR A 45 -1.93 -7.90 4.54
CA TYR A 45 -2.66 -9.16 4.44
C TYR A 45 -1.78 -10.32 4.96
N PRO A 46 -2.35 -11.32 5.67
CA PRO A 46 -1.59 -12.46 6.18
C PRO A 46 -1.09 -13.36 5.04
N LEU A 47 0.22 -13.52 4.93
CA LEU A 47 0.82 -14.43 3.95
C LEU A 47 0.78 -15.88 4.46
N THR A 48 -0.35 -16.55 4.22
CA THR A 48 -0.53 -17.98 4.54
C THR A 48 -0.04 -18.88 3.41
N GLN A 49 0.22 -20.16 3.67
CA GLN A 49 0.62 -21.12 2.63
C GLN A 49 -0.38 -21.16 1.46
N LYS A 50 -1.69 -21.15 1.78
CA LYS A 50 -2.75 -21.11 0.76
C LYS A 50 -2.64 -19.89 -0.16
N ALA A 51 -2.25 -18.72 0.37
CA ALA A 51 -2.08 -17.50 -0.40
C ALA A 51 -0.81 -17.53 -1.27
N ILE A 52 0.24 -18.21 -0.80
CA ILE A 52 1.47 -18.45 -1.57
C ILE A 52 1.18 -19.41 -2.73
N ASP A 53 0.43 -20.48 -2.48
CA ASP A 53 0.09 -21.49 -3.49
C ASP A 53 -0.92 -20.96 -4.53
N ASN A 54 -1.71 -19.94 -4.16
CA ASN A 54 -2.70 -19.31 -5.03
C ASN A 54 -2.49 -17.78 -5.05
N PRO A 55 -1.42 -17.31 -5.72
CA PRO A 55 -1.13 -15.89 -5.79
C PRO A 55 -2.24 -15.15 -6.54
N ILE A 56 -2.52 -13.92 -6.10
CA ILE A 56 -3.53 -13.06 -6.73
C ILE A 56 -2.88 -12.34 -7.93
N GLY A 57 -3.49 -12.50 -9.10
CA GLY A 57 -3.10 -11.77 -10.32
C GLY A 57 -2.00 -12.45 -11.14
N LYS A 58 -1.47 -11.71 -12.12
CA LYS A 58 -0.37 -12.14 -12.99
C LYS A 58 0.73 -11.09 -12.91
N VAL A 59 1.99 -11.54 -12.91
CA VAL A 59 3.13 -10.63 -12.98
C VAL A 59 3.27 -10.16 -14.43
N GLU A 60 3.11 -8.86 -14.65
CA GLU A 60 3.38 -8.21 -15.94
C GLU A 60 4.56 -7.27 -15.80
N GLU A 61 5.59 -7.44 -16.64
CA GLU A 61 6.71 -6.51 -16.68
C GLU A 61 6.38 -5.36 -17.65
N LYS A 62 6.22 -4.15 -17.09
CA LYS A 62 6.06 -2.91 -17.85
C LYS A 62 7.20 -1.96 -17.51
N SER A 63 7.84 -1.41 -18.54
CA SER A 63 9.03 -0.56 -18.39
C SER A 63 8.80 0.74 -17.62
N GLU A 64 7.54 1.18 -17.51
CA GLU A 64 7.16 2.43 -16.82
C GLU A 64 6.93 2.23 -15.30
N LEU A 65 6.99 1.00 -14.80
CA LEU A 65 6.72 0.69 -13.39
C LEU A 65 8.01 0.65 -12.58
N TYR A 66 7.97 1.28 -11.40
CA TYR A 66 9.03 1.15 -10.41
C TYR A 66 8.74 -0.02 -9.47
N PHE A 67 9.56 -1.07 -9.53
CA PHE A 67 9.41 -2.27 -8.70
C PHE A 67 10.74 -2.64 -8.04
N ILE A 68 10.71 -2.92 -6.73
CA ILE A 68 11.87 -3.35 -5.94
C ILE A 68 11.57 -4.71 -5.31
N ARG A 69 12.54 -5.64 -5.37
CA ARG A 69 12.45 -6.94 -4.68
C ARG A 69 12.77 -6.78 -3.20
N GLN A 70 11.93 -7.33 -2.33
CA GLN A 70 12.25 -7.46 -0.90
C GLN A 70 13.23 -8.61 -0.70
N THR A 71 14.42 -8.30 -0.17
CA THR A 71 15.47 -9.28 0.14
C THR A 71 15.79 -9.39 1.62
N ILE A 72 15.23 -8.47 2.43
CA ILE A 72 15.42 -8.40 3.88
C ILE A 72 14.06 -8.67 4.54
N GLY A 73 14.03 -9.62 5.47
CA GLY A 73 12.81 -9.96 6.21
C GLY A 73 12.33 -8.80 7.08
N ASN A 74 11.01 -8.55 7.07
CA ASN A 74 10.36 -7.44 7.80
C ASN A 74 10.87 -6.04 7.42
N ALA A 75 11.41 -5.89 6.21
CA ALA A 75 11.66 -4.59 5.60
C ALA A 75 10.37 -3.90 5.12
#